data_AF-X0VIZ6-F1
#
_entry.id   AF-X0VIZ6-F1
#
_cell.length_a   1.000
_cell.length_b   1.000
_cell.length_c   1.000
_cell.angle_alpha   90.00
_cell.angle_beta   90.00
_cell.angle_gamma   90.00
#
_symmetry.space_group_name_H-M   'P 1'
#
loop_
_entity.id
_entity.type
_entity.pdbx_description
1 polymer ?
#
loop_
_entity_poly.entity_id
_entity_poly.type
_entity_poly.pdbx_seq_one_letter_code
_entity_poly.pdbx_strand_id
1 'polypeptide(L)'
;MKRKVMVKIPAGVDEGYRLRLDGEGSAGLYGGPPGDLYVAFSVKPHNLFHRDGSDILYELPINFAQAALGDEVRVPSLDGKVDLKNTARNSKWE
;
A
#
# COMPACT_ATOMS: atom_id res chain seq x y z
N MET A 1 -30.52 12.55 -7.69
CA MET A 1 -30.66 11.50 -6.66
C MET A 1 -29.26 11.04 -6.27
N LYS A 2 -28.92 10.96 -4.99
CA LYS A 2 -27.60 10.50 -4.51
C LYS A 2 -27.80 9.15 -3.80
N ARG A 3 -27.04 8.12 -4.20
CA ARG A 3 -27.03 6.79 -3.56
C ARG A 3 -25.75 6.64 -2.74
N LYS A 4 -25.82 5.98 -1.59
CA LYS A 4 -24.65 5.57 -0.81
C LYS A 4 -24.46 4.07 -1.01
N VAL A 5 -23.23 3.66 -1.33
CA VAL A 5 -22.85 2.26 -1.49
C VAL A 5 -21.72 1.98 -0.52
N MET A 6 -21.84 0.91 0.26
CA MET A 6 -20.79 0.50 1.19
C MET A 6 -19.83 -0.42 0.44
N VAL A 7 -18.55 -0.06 0.46
CA VAL A 7 -17.49 -0.82 -0.21
C VAL A 7 -16.47 -1.26 0.84
N LYS A 8 -16.27 -2.57 0.96
CA LYS A 8 -15.21 -3.14 1.80
C LYS A 8 -13.96 -3.29 0.94
N ILE A 9 -12.89 -2.61 1.31
CA ILE A 9 -11.60 -2.69 0.61
C ILE A 9 -10.85 -3.92 1.15
N PRO A 10 -10.54 -4.93 0.32
CA PRO A 10 -9.72 -6.07 0.74
C PRO A 10 -8.30 -5.62 1.12
N ALA A 11 -7.69 -6.32 2.06
CA ALA A 11 -6.27 -6.11 2.37
C ALA A 11 -5.41 -6.50 1.16
N GLY A 12 -4.35 -5.72 0.90
CA GLY A 12 -3.40 -6.02 -0.18
C GLY A 12 -3.85 -5.60 -1.58
N VAL A 13 -4.91 -4.80 -1.71
CA VAL A 13 -5.28 -4.17 -2.99
C VAL A 13 -4.14 -3.27 -3.48
N ASP A 14 -3.82 -3.41 -4.76
CA ASP A 14 -2.76 -2.66 -5.46
C ASP A 14 -3.34 -1.77 -6.57
N GLU A 15 -2.47 -0.98 -7.20
CA GLU A 15 -2.82 -0.10 -8.32
C GLU A 15 -3.54 -0.87 -9.42
N GLY A 16 -4.67 -0.31 -9.90
CA GLY A 16 -5.41 -0.89 -11.01
C GLY A 16 -6.29 -2.08 -10.64
N TYR A 17 -6.33 -2.50 -9.37
CA TYR A 17 -7.35 -3.44 -8.90
C TYR A 17 -8.76 -2.90 -9.18
N ARG A 18 -9.67 -3.80 -9.54
CA ARG A 18 -11.07 -3.47 -9.85
C ARG A 18 -12.00 -4.33 -9.02
N LEU A 19 -12.88 -3.67 -8.27
CA LEU A 19 -13.96 -4.34 -7.55
C LEU A 19 -15.27 -4.13 -8.30
N ARG A 20 -15.96 -5.24 -8.56
CA ARG A 20 -17.30 -5.26 -9.15
C ARG A 20 -18.35 -5.34 -8.04
N LEU A 21 -19.37 -4.51 -8.13
CA LEU A 21 -20.54 -4.50 -7.25
C LEU A 21 -21.79 -4.77 -8.09
N ASP A 22 -22.33 -5.98 -7.95
CA ASP A 22 -23.47 -6.45 -8.74
C ASP A 22 -24.74 -5.67 -8.42
N GLY A 23 -25.43 -5.17 -9.45
CA GLY A 23 -26.72 -4.47 -9.30
C GLY A 23 -26.63 -3.09 -8.62
N GLU A 24 -25.42 -2.60 -8.35
CA GLU A 24 -25.16 -1.27 -7.79
C GLU A 24 -24.97 -0.18 -8.87
N GLY A 25 -25.00 -0.57 -10.15
CA GLY A 25 -24.87 0.32 -11.30
C GLY A 25 -26.15 1.09 -11.64
N SER A 26 -26.17 1.65 -12.85
CA SER A 26 -27.29 2.45 -13.34
C SER A 26 -28.57 1.63 -13.49
N ALA A 27 -29.72 2.30 -13.31
CA ALA A 27 -31.03 1.67 -13.53
C ALA A 27 -31.16 1.14 -14.96
N GLY A 28 -31.75 -0.05 -15.10
CA GLY A 28 -32.01 -0.67 -16.40
C GLY A 28 -33.12 0.06 -17.17
N LEU A 29 -33.05 0.00 -18.50
CA LEU A 29 -34.10 0.50 -19.39
C LEU A 29 -35.36 -0.37 -19.25
N TYR A 30 -36.54 0.24 -19.38
CA TYR A 30 -37.85 -0.45 -19.37
C TYR A 30 -38.11 -1.35 -18.15
N GLY A 31 -37.60 -0.99 -16.98
CA GLY A 31 -37.75 -1.80 -15.76
C GLY A 31 -36.82 -3.01 -15.68
N GLY A 32 -35.81 -3.07 -16.55
CA GLY A 32 -34.74 -4.06 -16.47
C GLY A 32 -33.91 -3.93 -15.17
N PRO A 33 -33.18 -4.99 -14.80
CA PRO A 33 -32.33 -4.97 -13.61
C PRO A 33 -31.25 -3.88 -13.73
N PRO A 34 -30.81 -3.31 -12.61
CA PRO A 34 -29.68 -2.38 -12.61
C PRO A 34 -28.40 -3.08 -13.08
N GLY A 35 -27.53 -2.31 -13.74
CA GLY A 35 -26.21 -2.78 -14.14
C GLY A 35 -25.25 -2.91 -12.95
N ASP A 36 -23.98 -3.15 -13.26
CA ASP A 36 -22.93 -3.29 -12.24
C ASP A 36 -22.13 -2.00 -12.06
N LEU A 37 -21.61 -1.79 -10.85
CA LEU A 37 -20.69 -0.71 -10.54
C LEU A 37 -19.26 -1.25 -10.43
N TYR A 38 -18.35 -0.70 -11.22
CA TYR A 38 -16.92 -1.00 -11.14
C TYR A 38 -16.19 0.11 -10.37
N VAL A 39 -15.48 -0.27 -9.32
CA VAL A 39 -14.62 0.61 -8.54
C VAL A 39 -13.17 0.29 -8.89
N ALA A 40 -12.47 1.25 -9.50
CA ALA A 40 -11.03 1.15 -9.75
C ALA A 40 -10.29 1.80 -8.59
N PHE A 41 -9.28 1.10 -8.06
CA PHE A 41 -8.44 1.61 -7.00
C PHE A 41 -7.20 2.27 -7.58
N SER A 42 -6.85 3.42 -7.01
CA SER A 42 -5.57 4.07 -7.22
C SER A 42 -4.95 4.37 -5.86
N VAL A 43 -3.73 3.88 -5.67
CA VAL A 43 -2.96 4.00 -4.44
C VAL A 43 -2.20 5.31 -4.49
N LYS A 44 -2.48 6.18 -3.52
CA LYS A 44 -1.78 7.46 -3.41
C LYS A 44 -0.30 7.20 -3.08
N PRO A 45 0.67 7.77 -3.83
CA PRO A 45 2.08 7.68 -3.49
C PRO A 45 2.35 8.20 -2.07
N HIS A 46 3.21 7.49 -1.34
CA HIS A 46 3.64 7.91 0.00
C HIS A 46 5.02 8.58 -0.07
N ASN A 47 5.25 9.61 0.76
CA ASN A 47 6.48 10.41 0.70
C ASN A 47 7.74 9.65 1.15
N LEU A 48 7.57 8.64 2.01
CA LEU A 48 8.67 7.88 2.59
C LEU A 48 8.76 6.45 2.06
N PHE A 49 7.62 5.88 1.65
CA PHE A 49 7.53 4.46 1.37
C PHE A 49 7.13 4.27 -0.08
N HIS A 50 7.84 3.37 -0.74
CA HIS A 50 7.44 2.86 -2.04
C HIS A 50 6.98 1.41 -1.85
N ARG A 51 5.83 1.06 -2.41
CA ARG A 51 5.32 -0.31 -2.37
C ARG A 51 5.65 -0.97 -3.70
N ASP A 52 6.34 -2.11 -3.65
CA ASP A 52 6.59 -2.97 -4.81
C ASP A 52 5.95 -4.34 -4.54
N GLY A 53 4.76 -4.55 -5.09
CA GLY A 53 3.96 -5.76 -4.87
C GLY A 53 3.61 -5.99 -3.39
N SER A 54 4.30 -6.93 -2.75
CA SER A 54 4.13 -7.25 -1.32
C SER A 54 5.18 -6.59 -0.43
N ASP A 55 6.19 -5.97 -1.01
CA ASP A 55 7.31 -5.37 -0.30
C ASP A 55 7.14 -3.86 -0.12
N ILE A 56 7.72 -3.35 0.97
CA ILE A 56 7.74 -1.93 1.30
C ILE A 56 9.19 -1.47 1.32
N LEU A 57 9.52 -0.56 0.42
CA LEU A 57 10.84 0.02 0.26
C LEU A 57 10.90 1.38 0.96
N TYR A 58 11.99 1.61 1.68
CA TYR A 58 12.31 2.86 2.35
C TYR A 58 13.77 3.22 2.04
N GLU A 59 13.99 4.40 1.48
CA GLU A 59 15.34 4.92 1.27
C GLU A 59 15.83 5.61 2.55
N LEU A 60 16.77 4.98 3.24
CA LEU A 60 17.41 5.56 4.42
C LEU A 60 18.66 6.36 4.00
N PRO A 61 18.65 7.70 4.12
CA PRO A 61 19.85 8.50 3.88
C PRO A 61 20.85 8.30 5.04
N ILE A 62 21.98 7.66 4.77
CA ILE A 62 23.10 7.50 5.71
C ILE A 62 24.36 8.17 5.18
N ASN A 63 25.22 8.64 6.08
CA ASN A 63 26.53 9.16 5.71
C ASN A 63 27.56 8.02 5.55
N PHE A 64 28.69 8.31 4.91
CA PHE A 64 29.72 7.30 4.61
C PHE A 64 30.30 6.65 5.88
N ALA A 65 30.47 7.41 6.97
CA ALA A 65 30.99 6.86 8.23
C ALA A 65 30.01 5.86 8.86
N GLN A 66 28.71 6.15 8.83
CA GLN A 66 27.66 5.24 9.29
C GLN A 66 27.61 3.96 8.45
N ALA A 67 27.77 4.08 7.13
CA ALA A 67 27.84 2.93 6.24
C ALA A 67 29.08 2.06 6.48
N ALA A 68 30.25 2.68 6.72
CA ALA A 68 31.52 1.97 6.85
C ALA A 68 31.77 1.36 8.25
N LEU A 69 31.35 2.04 9.32
CA LEU A 69 31.58 1.62 10.70
C LEU A 69 30.39 0.85 11.30
N GLY A 70 29.22 0.98 10.69
CA GLY A 70 27.96 0.54 11.24
C GLY A 70 27.39 1.53 12.27
N ASP A 71 26.07 1.61 12.31
CA ASP A 71 25.32 2.49 13.21
C ASP A 71 23.96 1.87 13.56
N GLU A 72 23.34 2.34 14.63
CA GLU A 72 21.98 1.96 15.03
C GLU A 72 21.04 3.13 14.74
N VAL A 73 20.17 2.93 13.75
CA VAL A 73 19.36 3.98 13.13
C VAL A 73 17.88 3.67 13.28
N ARG A 74 17.12 4.67 13.69
CA ARG A 74 15.65 4.55 13.79
C ARG A 74 15.02 4.74 12.43
N VAL A 75 14.27 3.74 11.98
CA VAL A 75 13.48 3.83 10.74
C VAL A 75 11.99 3.90 11.04
N PRO A 76 11.23 4.66 10.25
CA PRO A 76 9.78 4.56 10.27
C PRO A 76 9.36 3.20 9.68
N SER A 77 8.40 2.53 10.31
CA SER A 77 7.69 1.36 9.76
C SER A 77 6.20 1.67 9.66
N LEU A 78 5.44 0.78 9.02
CA LEU A 78 3.99 0.95 8.83
C LEU A 78 3.21 0.96 10.15
N ASP A 79 3.65 0.21 11.15
CA ASP A 79 2.96 0.03 12.44
C ASP A 79 3.62 0.81 13.60
N GLY A 80 4.70 1.56 13.34
CA GLY A 80 5.44 2.29 14.38
C GLY A 80 6.90 2.56 14.01
N LYS A 81 7.70 3.10 14.94
CA LYS A 81 9.15 3.25 14.72
C LYS A 81 9.85 1.97 15.13
N VAL A 82 10.75 1.45 14.29
CA VAL A 82 11.56 0.26 14.59
C VAL A 82 13.03 0.67 14.62
N ASP A 83 13.76 0.22 15.63
CA ASP A 83 15.21 0.40 15.70
C ASP A 83 15.86 -0.61 14.72
N LEU A 84 16.53 -0.10 13.68
CA LEU A 84 17.31 -0.93 12.75
C LEU A 84 18.79 -0.78 13.05
N LYS A 85 19.46 -1.91 13.25
CA LYS A 85 20.90 -1.95 13.44
C LYS A 85 21.59 -2.19 12.10
N ASN A 86 22.15 -1.14 11.50
CA ASN A 86 22.97 -1.26 10.30
C ASN A 86 24.40 -1.61 10.71
N THR A 87 24.68 -2.90 10.94
CA THR A 87 26.06 -3.34 11.27
C THR A 87 26.80 -3.60 9.96
N ALA A 88 27.88 -2.85 9.68
CA ALA A 88 28.78 -3.07 8.54
C ALA A 88 29.49 -4.46 8.53
N ARG A 89 29.22 -5.29 9.54
CA ARG A 89 29.61 -6.69 9.64
C ARG A 89 28.65 -7.41 10.58
N ASN A 90 27.60 -8.05 10.08
CA ASN A 90 26.98 -9.15 10.82
C ASN A 90 26.44 -10.25 9.90
N SER A 91 27.22 -11.32 9.91
CA SER A 91 26.92 -12.72 9.63
C SER A 91 25.72 -13.24 10.44
N LYS A 92 24.51 -12.79 10.13
CA LYS A 92 23.29 -13.32 10.79
C LYS A 92 22.13 -13.54 9.82
N TRP A 93 22.45 -14.10 8.66
CA TRP A 93 21.51 -14.71 7.73
C TRP A 93 22.04 -16.09 7.30
N GLU A 94 22.45 -16.89 8.28
CA GLU A 94 22.45 -18.36 8.18
C GLU A 94 21.22 -18.88 8.93
#